data_AF-A0A1D7Y2F4-F1
#
_entry.id   AF-A0A1D7Y2F4-F1
#
_cell.length_a   1.000
_cell.length_b   1.000
_cell.length_c   1.000
_cell.angle_alpha   90.00
_cell.angle_beta   90.00
_cell.angle_gamma   90.00
#
_symmetry.space_group_name_H-M   'P 1'
#
loop_
_entity.id
_entity.type
_entity.pdbx_description
1 polymer ?
#
loop_
_entity_poly.entity_id
_entity_poly.type
_entity_poly.pdbx_seq_one_letter_code
_entity_poly.pdbx_strand_id
1 'polypeptide(L)'
;MCTPDDLHDDTGRGLFTRDGDGRPRPVTVVHRRAVLTDLLSRYGAALTEHPMTRAWADGARVMVNPCTSNVAHRKSVLALLTDPRTRCLLPKTEAKGAGNLVPWMRLLRPGPTTCPDGRTADLLEFARPRREHLVLKPNDDYGGTGIVCVRRTTDAAWRTALGRVLTIPHVIQERLSIPTAPYAVLEHGRLRIRRCCESVDPFLFGTKARDASPASPPPH
;
A
#
# COMPACT_ATOMS: atom_id res chain seq x y z
N MET A 1 -21.74 11.35 -6.60
CA MET A 1 -20.29 11.40 -6.93
C MET A 1 -20.02 12.83 -7.36
N CYS A 2 -19.00 13.47 -6.80
CA CYS A 2 -18.63 14.85 -7.11
C CYS A 2 -17.11 14.92 -7.26
N THR A 3 -16.63 15.96 -7.92
CA THR A 3 -15.22 16.33 -7.98
C THR A 3 -14.85 17.13 -6.73
N PRO A 4 -13.56 17.20 -6.34
CA PRO A 4 -13.16 18.04 -5.21
C PRO A 4 -13.53 19.52 -5.40
N ASP A 5 -13.53 20.02 -6.64
CA ASP A 5 -13.91 21.42 -6.95
C ASP A 5 -15.38 21.75 -6.68
N ASP A 6 -16.25 20.74 -6.64
CA ASP A 6 -17.66 20.94 -6.31
C ASP A 6 -17.88 21.19 -4.81
N LEU A 7 -16.87 20.90 -4.00
CA LEU A 7 -16.92 21.05 -2.55
C LEU A 7 -16.64 22.49 -2.15
N HIS A 8 -17.51 23.02 -1.31
CA HIS A 8 -17.36 24.35 -0.74
C HIS A 8 -17.74 24.33 0.73
N ASP A 9 -17.07 25.20 1.49
CA ASP A 9 -17.45 25.46 2.87
C ASP A 9 -18.55 26.51 2.89
N ASP A 10 -19.60 26.24 3.66
CA ASP A 10 -20.55 27.25 4.08
C ASP A 10 -20.25 27.57 5.55
N THR A 11 -19.72 28.78 5.80
CA THR A 11 -19.26 29.22 7.12
C THR A 11 -20.34 28.99 8.17
N GLY A 12 -20.05 28.13 9.15
CA GLY A 12 -20.96 27.76 10.24
C GLY A 12 -21.92 26.61 9.95
N ARG A 13 -22.02 26.13 8.70
CA ARG A 13 -22.88 25.00 8.30
C ARG A 13 -22.10 23.76 7.85
N GLY A 14 -20.81 23.93 7.52
CA GLY A 14 -19.85 22.86 7.22
C GLY A 14 -19.67 22.63 5.71
N LEU A 15 -19.33 21.39 5.32
CA LEU A 15 -19.02 21.03 3.93
C LEU A 15 -20.27 20.77 3.08
N PHE A 16 -20.33 21.33 1.88
CA PHE A 16 -21.44 21.17 0.92
C PHE A 16 -20.97 20.82 -0.49
N THR A 17 -21.88 20.26 -1.28
CA THR A 17 -21.81 20.10 -2.74
C THR A 17 -23.08 20.68 -3.37
N ARG A 18 -23.15 20.78 -4.70
CA ARG A 18 -24.41 21.09 -5.41
C ARG A 18 -25.02 19.83 -6.06
N ASP A 19 -26.34 19.77 -6.13
CA ASP A 19 -27.05 18.78 -6.95
C ASP A 19 -27.24 19.27 -8.40
N GLY A 20 -27.92 18.46 -9.23
CA GLY A 20 -28.16 18.78 -10.64
C GLY A 20 -28.95 20.07 -10.89
N ASP A 21 -29.70 20.55 -9.91
CA ASP A 21 -30.45 21.81 -9.96
C ASP A 21 -29.65 22.98 -9.34
N GLY A 22 -28.38 22.77 -8.98
CA GLY A 22 -27.52 23.77 -8.34
C GLY A 22 -27.80 24.01 -6.85
N ARG A 23 -28.71 23.23 -6.23
CA ARG A 23 -29.09 23.42 -4.82
C ARG A 23 -28.01 22.85 -3.89
N PRO A 24 -27.72 23.51 -2.76
CA PRO A 24 -26.71 23.04 -1.82
C PRO A 24 -27.16 21.74 -1.14
N ARG A 25 -26.24 20.79 -1.05
CA ARG A 25 -26.41 19.48 -0.39
C ARG A 25 -25.33 19.32 0.68
N PRO A 26 -25.69 19.15 1.96
CA PRO A 26 -24.71 18.95 3.01
C PRO A 26 -23.97 17.63 2.81
N VAL A 27 -22.65 17.65 2.98
CA VAL A 27 -21.78 16.48 2.93
C VAL A 27 -21.33 16.16 4.34
N THR A 28 -21.71 15.01 4.87
CA THR A 28 -21.32 14.53 6.21
C THR A 28 -20.16 13.53 6.18
N VAL A 29 -20.04 12.78 5.07
CA VAL A 29 -19.00 11.77 4.84
C VAL A 29 -18.34 12.01 3.49
N VAL A 30 -17.01 12.04 3.47
CA VAL A 30 -16.20 12.07 2.25
C VAL A 30 -15.49 10.73 2.10
N HIS A 31 -15.86 9.95 1.09
CA HIS A 31 -15.08 8.79 0.67
C HIS A 31 -14.11 9.19 -0.45
N ARG A 32 -12.84 9.42 -0.09
CA ARG A 32 -11.83 9.86 -1.06
C ARG A 32 -11.41 8.69 -1.94
N ARG A 33 -11.81 8.76 -3.21
CA ARG A 33 -11.31 7.86 -4.28
C ARG A 33 -10.15 8.45 -5.08
N ALA A 34 -9.98 9.77 -5.06
CA ALA A 34 -8.88 10.44 -5.75
C ALA A 34 -7.54 10.12 -5.08
N VAL A 35 -6.51 9.79 -5.87
CA VAL A 35 -5.16 9.50 -5.37
C VAL A 35 -4.52 10.77 -4.83
N LEU A 36 -3.80 10.70 -3.72
CA LEU A 36 -3.21 11.90 -3.10
C LEU A 36 -2.22 12.58 -4.04
N THR A 37 -1.41 11.83 -4.77
CA THR A 37 -0.45 12.38 -5.75
C THR A 37 -1.15 13.19 -6.84
N ASP A 38 -2.32 12.75 -7.31
CA ASP A 38 -3.10 13.49 -8.32
C ASP A 38 -3.67 14.78 -7.72
N LEU A 39 -4.17 14.72 -6.48
CA LEU A 39 -4.64 15.90 -5.76
C LEU A 39 -3.51 16.91 -5.52
N LEU A 40 -2.32 16.46 -5.11
CA LEU A 40 -1.14 17.31 -4.93
C LEU A 40 -0.68 17.90 -6.27
N SER A 41 -0.72 17.13 -7.35
CA SER A 41 -0.35 17.64 -8.69
C SER A 41 -1.33 18.71 -9.18
N ARG A 42 -2.62 18.57 -8.86
CA ARG A 42 -3.67 19.51 -9.30
C ARG A 42 -3.74 20.76 -8.42
N TYR A 43 -3.70 20.60 -7.11
CA TYR A 43 -3.98 21.69 -6.15
C TYR A 43 -2.71 22.24 -5.49
N GLY A 44 -1.58 21.52 -5.55
CA GLY A 44 -0.33 21.94 -4.92
C GLY A 44 -0.52 22.26 -3.43
N ALA A 45 0.08 23.37 -3.00
CA ALA A 45 -0.06 23.87 -1.63
C ALA A 45 -1.51 24.24 -1.27
N ALA A 46 -2.36 24.62 -2.24
CA ALA A 46 -3.74 24.99 -1.97
C ALA A 46 -4.60 23.80 -1.50
N LEU A 47 -4.10 22.56 -1.62
CA LEU A 47 -4.78 21.39 -1.08
C LEU A 47 -4.96 21.47 0.45
N THR A 48 -4.08 22.16 1.19
CA THR A 48 -4.21 22.31 2.64
C THR A 48 -5.43 23.15 3.02
N GLU A 49 -5.70 24.18 2.22
CA GLU A 49 -6.83 25.10 2.42
C GLU A 49 -8.11 24.64 1.72
N HIS A 50 -8.05 23.52 0.99
CA HIS A 50 -9.20 22.98 0.28
C HIS A 50 -10.32 22.62 1.29
N PRO A 51 -11.59 22.92 0.99
CA PRO A 51 -12.74 22.66 1.88
C PRO A 51 -12.77 21.24 2.47
N MET A 52 -12.55 20.23 1.62
CA MET A 52 -12.39 18.83 2.04
C MET A 52 -11.33 18.60 3.13
N THR A 53 -10.14 19.22 2.96
CA THR A 53 -9.01 19.03 3.88
C THR A 53 -9.26 19.73 5.21
N ARG A 54 -9.79 20.97 5.17
CA ARG A 54 -10.19 21.72 6.38
C ARG A 54 -11.28 21.01 7.15
N ALA A 55 -12.35 20.56 6.47
CA ALA A 55 -13.45 19.84 7.10
C ALA A 55 -13.01 18.55 7.82
N TRP A 56 -11.94 17.90 7.32
CA TRP A 56 -11.33 16.77 8.00
C TRP A 56 -10.44 17.21 9.17
N ALA A 57 -9.60 18.23 8.98
CA ALA A 57 -8.69 18.75 10.01
C ALA A 57 -9.46 19.30 11.24
N ASP A 58 -10.61 19.94 11.01
CA ASP A 58 -11.48 20.49 12.05
C ASP A 58 -12.32 19.41 12.76
N GLY A 59 -12.21 18.14 12.34
CA GLY A 59 -13.05 17.04 12.85
C GLY A 59 -14.54 17.19 12.54
N ALA A 60 -14.91 18.16 11.69
CA ALA A 60 -16.29 18.50 11.39
C ALA A 60 -17.01 17.43 10.56
N ARG A 61 -16.24 16.58 9.85
CA ARG A 61 -16.73 15.57 8.89
C ARG A 61 -15.93 14.27 8.95
N VAL A 62 -16.60 13.17 8.62
CA VAL A 62 -15.93 11.86 8.52
C VAL A 62 -15.29 11.73 7.14
N MET A 63 -13.98 11.48 7.11
CA MET A 63 -13.27 11.18 5.87
C MET A 63 -12.81 9.73 5.86
N VAL A 64 -13.31 8.96 4.88
CA VAL A 64 -12.82 7.62 4.58
C VAL A 64 -11.66 7.77 3.60
N ASN A 65 -10.53 7.13 3.93
CA ASN A 65 -9.22 7.31 3.29
C ASN A 65 -8.71 8.76 3.39
N PRO A 66 -8.53 9.34 4.58
CA PRO A 66 -7.96 10.68 4.73
C PRO A 66 -6.54 10.78 4.16
N CYS A 67 -5.99 11.98 4.00
CA CYS A 67 -4.62 12.15 3.50
C CYS A 67 -3.57 11.42 4.35
N THR A 68 -3.82 11.28 5.66
CA THR A 68 -2.96 10.51 6.59
C THR A 68 -2.97 9.01 6.33
N SER A 69 -4.00 8.45 5.67
CA SER A 69 -4.03 7.02 5.33
C SER A 69 -2.89 6.65 4.37
N ASN A 70 -2.35 7.61 3.61
CA ASN A 70 -1.19 7.39 2.73
C ASN A 70 0.06 6.90 3.46
N VAL A 71 0.20 7.16 4.77
CA VAL A 71 1.30 6.59 5.56
C VAL A 71 1.23 5.07 5.54
N ALA A 72 0.04 4.49 5.69
CA ALA A 72 -0.16 3.04 5.67
C ALA A 72 0.08 2.41 4.29
N HIS A 73 0.06 3.20 3.21
CA HIS A 73 0.39 2.73 1.86
C HIS A 73 1.90 2.57 1.63
N ARG A 74 2.75 3.16 2.50
CA ARG A 74 4.20 3.07 2.36
C ARG A 74 4.69 1.68 2.75
N LYS A 75 5.45 1.04 1.87
CA LYS A 75 5.98 -0.32 2.13
C LYS A 75 6.92 -0.34 3.34
N SER A 76 7.59 0.77 3.65
CA SER A 76 8.47 0.93 4.82
C SER A 76 7.75 0.69 6.14
N VAL A 77 6.44 0.91 6.22
CA VAL A 77 5.66 0.63 7.44
C VAL A 77 5.73 -0.86 7.80
N LEU A 78 5.69 -1.74 6.79
CA LEU A 78 5.82 -3.18 6.98
C LEU A 78 7.23 -3.59 7.46
N ALA A 79 8.27 -2.80 7.15
CA ALA A 79 9.60 -3.04 7.69
C ALA A 79 9.67 -2.87 9.21
N LEU A 80 8.84 -1.98 9.78
CA LEU A 80 8.75 -1.80 11.23
C LEU A 80 8.24 -3.06 11.95
N LEU A 81 7.45 -3.89 11.25
CA LEU A 81 6.88 -5.13 11.80
C LEU A 81 7.91 -6.29 11.85
N THR A 82 9.00 -6.17 11.07
CA THR A 82 10.01 -7.23 10.91
C THR A 82 11.39 -6.83 11.41
N ASP A 83 11.64 -5.55 11.72
CA ASP A 83 12.88 -5.10 12.35
C ASP A 83 12.82 -5.32 13.86
N PRO A 84 13.73 -6.12 14.46
CA PRO A 84 13.75 -6.36 15.90
C PRO A 84 13.74 -5.08 16.77
N ARG A 85 14.30 -3.98 16.27
CA ARG A 85 14.38 -2.69 16.99
C ARG A 85 13.02 -2.03 17.20
N THR A 86 12.07 -2.29 16.30
CA THR A 86 10.73 -1.69 16.33
C THR A 86 9.67 -2.73 16.66
N ARG A 87 9.88 -3.98 16.25
CA ARG A 87 9.01 -5.12 16.55
C ARG A 87 8.87 -5.37 18.05
N CYS A 88 9.88 -5.01 18.85
CA CYS A 88 9.81 -5.10 20.31
C CYS A 88 8.76 -4.16 20.93
N LEU A 89 8.26 -3.16 20.19
CA LEU A 89 7.21 -2.25 20.62
C LEU A 89 5.80 -2.85 20.45
N LEU A 90 5.67 -3.95 19.70
CA LEU A 90 4.38 -4.62 19.49
C LEU A 90 4.04 -5.56 20.66
N PRO A 91 2.74 -5.69 21.01
CA PRO A 91 2.27 -6.79 21.84
C PRO A 91 2.76 -8.15 21.33
N LYS A 92 3.05 -9.10 22.24
CA LYS A 92 3.64 -10.40 21.88
C LYS A 92 2.83 -11.16 20.81
N THR A 93 1.51 -11.11 20.89
CA THR A 93 0.59 -11.75 19.94
C THR A 93 0.68 -11.13 18.56
N GLU A 94 0.71 -9.81 18.47
CA GLU A 94 0.86 -9.06 17.22
C GLU A 94 2.25 -9.24 16.62
N ALA A 95 3.30 -9.22 17.44
CA ALA A 95 4.65 -9.52 16.99
C ALA A 95 4.71 -10.93 16.36
N LYS A 96 4.14 -11.94 17.03
CA LYS A 96 4.06 -13.30 16.48
C LYS A 96 3.31 -13.32 15.14
N GLY A 97 2.13 -12.69 15.07
CA GLY A 97 1.35 -12.57 13.84
C GLY A 97 2.12 -11.90 12.70
N ALA A 98 2.79 -10.79 12.97
CA ALA A 98 3.64 -10.09 12.01
C ALA A 98 4.77 -10.99 11.46
N GLY A 99 5.38 -11.84 12.30
CA GLY A 99 6.42 -12.78 11.86
C GLY A 99 5.91 -13.90 10.94
N ASN A 100 4.62 -14.23 11.03
CA ASN A 100 4.01 -15.25 10.20
C ASN A 100 3.48 -14.69 8.86
N LEU A 101 3.09 -13.41 8.84
CA LEU A 101 2.39 -12.80 7.72
C LEU A 101 3.29 -11.91 6.85
N VAL A 102 4.32 -11.29 7.44
CA VAL A 102 5.17 -10.32 6.75
C VAL A 102 6.55 -10.96 6.52
N PRO A 103 6.98 -11.14 5.26
CA PRO A 103 8.32 -11.64 4.96
C PRO A 103 9.38 -10.67 5.48
N TRP A 104 10.60 -11.16 5.74
CA TRP A 104 11.68 -10.30 6.18
C TRP A 104 11.86 -9.11 5.22
N MET A 105 11.94 -7.89 5.76
CA MET A 105 12.15 -6.71 4.94
C MET A 105 12.77 -5.54 5.67
N ARG A 106 13.48 -4.67 4.95
CA ARG A 106 14.12 -3.47 5.51
C ARG A 106 13.94 -2.29 4.58
N LEU A 107 13.88 -1.09 5.14
CA LEU A 107 14.19 0.11 4.39
C LEU A 107 15.64 0.02 3.94
N LEU A 108 15.87 0.20 2.64
CA LEU A 108 17.17 0.00 2.03
C LEU A 108 18.07 1.19 2.30
N ARG A 109 19.11 0.98 3.11
CA ARG A 109 20.10 1.98 3.51
C ARG A 109 21.45 1.31 3.80
N PRO A 110 22.58 2.02 3.66
CA PRO A 110 23.86 1.56 4.19
C PRO A 110 23.79 1.36 5.72
N GLY A 111 24.59 0.43 6.22
CA GLY A 111 24.78 0.20 7.64
C GLY A 111 24.15 -1.09 8.16
N PRO A 112 24.30 -1.33 9.49
CA PRO A 112 23.98 -2.61 10.10
C PRO A 112 22.46 -2.88 10.11
N THR A 113 22.10 -4.12 9.82
CA THR A 113 20.76 -4.66 9.94
C THR A 113 20.79 -6.07 10.51
N THR A 114 19.67 -6.50 11.12
CA THR A 114 19.45 -7.90 11.48
C THR A 114 18.92 -8.67 10.27
N CYS A 115 19.69 -9.65 9.82
CA CYS A 115 19.40 -10.57 8.72
C CYS A 115 18.28 -11.55 9.09
N PRO A 116 17.69 -12.27 8.12
CA PRO A 116 16.65 -13.29 8.39
C PRO A 116 17.09 -14.38 9.37
N ASP A 117 18.38 -14.72 9.37
CA ASP A 117 18.99 -15.72 10.27
C ASP A 117 19.37 -15.16 11.65
N GLY A 118 18.99 -13.91 11.96
CA GLY A 118 19.27 -13.24 13.23
C GLY A 118 20.66 -12.61 13.35
N ARG A 119 21.57 -12.83 12.38
CA ARG A 119 22.91 -12.20 12.42
C ARG A 119 22.84 -10.73 12.05
N THR A 120 23.82 -9.96 12.52
CA THR A 120 23.98 -8.56 12.10
C THR A 120 24.99 -8.45 10.96
N ALA A 121 24.64 -7.74 9.89
CA ALA A 121 25.52 -7.45 8.76
C ALA A 121 25.19 -6.08 8.17
N ASP A 122 26.09 -5.52 7.35
CA ASP A 122 25.73 -4.38 6.49
C ASP A 122 24.65 -4.82 5.48
N LEU A 123 23.58 -4.02 5.37
CA LEU A 123 22.43 -4.41 4.55
C LEU A 123 22.76 -4.49 3.06
N LEU A 124 23.60 -3.59 2.54
CA LEU A 124 23.96 -3.60 1.12
C LEU A 124 24.87 -4.78 0.82
N GLU A 125 25.86 -5.05 1.68
CA GLU A 125 26.73 -6.22 1.53
C GLU A 125 25.96 -7.55 1.67
N PHE A 126 24.98 -7.62 2.57
CA PHE A 126 24.07 -8.76 2.66
C PHE A 126 23.25 -8.95 1.37
N ALA A 127 22.76 -7.85 0.78
CA ALA A 127 21.89 -7.89 -0.38
C ALA A 127 22.61 -8.23 -1.69
N ARG A 128 23.86 -7.80 -1.86
CA ARG A 128 24.64 -7.96 -3.10
C ARG A 128 24.63 -9.39 -3.68
N PRO A 129 24.97 -10.45 -2.94
CA PRO A 129 25.01 -11.80 -3.48
C PRO A 129 23.63 -12.49 -3.51
N ARG A 130 22.58 -11.86 -3.00
CA ARG A 130 21.26 -12.49 -2.76
C ARG A 130 20.19 -12.05 -3.75
N ARG A 131 20.60 -11.70 -4.97
CA ARG A 131 19.74 -11.27 -6.07
C ARG A 131 18.52 -12.17 -6.29
N GLU A 132 18.69 -13.49 -6.15
CA GLU A 132 17.61 -14.46 -6.43
C GLU A 132 16.60 -14.62 -5.29
N HIS A 133 17.02 -14.26 -4.07
CA HIS A 133 16.26 -14.43 -2.83
C HIS A 133 15.60 -13.13 -2.35
N LEU A 134 15.96 -11.99 -2.92
CA LEU A 134 15.49 -10.67 -2.50
C LEU A 134 14.78 -9.94 -3.65
N VAL A 135 13.90 -9.02 -3.30
CA VAL A 135 13.24 -8.11 -4.23
C VAL A 135 13.40 -6.67 -3.75
N LEU A 136 13.53 -5.74 -4.70
CA LEU A 136 13.54 -4.30 -4.45
C LEU A 136 12.21 -3.70 -4.88
N LYS A 137 11.58 -2.95 -3.96
CA LYS A 137 10.31 -2.28 -4.21
C LYS A 137 10.44 -0.80 -3.86
N PRO A 138 10.01 0.13 -4.72
CA PRO A 138 9.90 1.54 -4.35
C PRO A 138 8.94 1.71 -3.17
N ASN A 139 9.25 2.64 -2.28
CA ASN A 139 8.51 2.79 -1.03
C ASN A 139 7.04 3.24 -1.24
N ASP A 140 6.84 4.22 -2.12
CA ASP A 140 5.58 4.98 -2.25
C ASP A 140 4.80 4.68 -3.55
N ASP A 141 5.32 3.82 -4.44
CA ASP A 141 4.62 3.51 -5.71
C ASP A 141 3.48 2.50 -5.56
N TYR A 142 2.34 2.84 -6.17
CA TYR A 142 1.15 2.01 -6.34
C TYR A 142 1.20 1.24 -7.67
N GLY A 143 0.64 0.02 -7.70
CA GLY A 143 0.38 -0.70 -8.96
C GLY A 143 1.56 -1.42 -9.63
N GLY A 144 2.70 -1.57 -8.97
CA GLY A 144 3.83 -2.36 -9.50
C GLY A 144 4.75 -1.62 -10.46
N THR A 145 4.46 -0.36 -10.77
CA THR A 145 5.40 0.56 -11.41
C THR A 145 6.65 0.68 -10.56
N GLY A 146 7.84 0.54 -11.18
CA GLY A 146 9.12 0.64 -10.48
C GLY A 146 9.52 -0.58 -9.65
N ILE A 147 8.71 -1.65 -9.58
CA ILE A 147 9.20 -2.92 -9.02
C ILE A 147 10.32 -3.42 -9.92
N VAL A 148 11.55 -3.39 -9.41
CA VAL A 148 12.66 -4.11 -10.04
C VAL A 148 12.42 -5.58 -9.72
N CYS A 149 11.61 -6.23 -10.56
CA CYS A 149 11.29 -7.64 -10.47
C CYS A 149 12.38 -8.43 -11.22
N VAL A 150 13.37 -8.85 -10.44
CA VAL A 150 14.74 -9.26 -10.82
C VAL A 150 14.87 -10.56 -11.62
N ARG A 151 13.78 -11.24 -11.99
CA ARG A 151 13.91 -12.51 -12.75
C ARG A 151 14.61 -12.35 -14.11
N ARG A 152 14.86 -11.12 -14.57
CA ARG A 152 15.65 -10.79 -15.79
C ARG A 152 16.80 -9.80 -15.55
N THR A 153 17.15 -9.49 -14.30
CA THR A 153 18.15 -8.44 -13.98
C THR A 153 19.52 -9.09 -13.79
N THR A 154 20.55 -8.66 -14.50
CA THR A 154 21.94 -9.16 -14.32
C THR A 154 22.52 -8.73 -12.97
N ASP A 155 23.60 -9.38 -12.51
CA ASP A 155 24.31 -8.97 -11.29
C ASP A 155 24.76 -7.51 -11.33
N ALA A 156 25.22 -7.06 -12.51
CA ALA A 156 25.57 -5.65 -12.73
C ALA A 156 24.38 -4.73 -12.47
N ALA A 157 23.21 -5.03 -13.06
CA ALA A 157 22.01 -4.23 -12.89
C ALA A 157 21.46 -4.30 -11.45
N TRP A 158 21.62 -5.43 -10.75
CA TRP A 158 21.29 -5.55 -9.32
C TRP A 158 22.15 -4.63 -8.45
N ARG A 159 23.48 -4.66 -8.64
CA ARG A 159 24.39 -3.75 -7.93
C ARG A 159 24.09 -2.28 -8.23
N THR A 160 23.77 -1.94 -9.47
CA THR A 160 23.34 -0.60 -9.84
C THR A 160 22.05 -0.21 -9.12
N ALA A 161 21.06 -1.10 -9.06
CA ALA A 161 19.81 -0.86 -8.35
C ALA A 161 20.03 -0.63 -6.84
N LEU A 162 20.90 -1.44 -6.21
CA LEU A 162 21.31 -1.24 -4.82
C LEU A 162 22.07 0.08 -4.59
N GLY A 163 22.73 0.64 -5.62
CA GLY A 163 23.37 1.95 -5.54
C GLY A 163 22.40 3.13 -5.68
N ARG A 164 21.32 2.98 -6.46
CA ARG A 164 20.30 4.03 -6.70
C ARG A 164 19.49 4.39 -5.44
N VAL A 165 19.56 3.57 -4.41
CA VAL A 165 18.85 3.71 -3.13
C VAL A 165 19.17 5.00 -2.39
N LEU A 166 20.29 5.65 -2.74
CA LEU A 166 20.68 6.96 -2.23
C LEU A 166 19.80 8.11 -2.76
N THR A 167 19.06 7.87 -3.85
CA THR A 167 18.25 8.91 -4.52
C THR A 167 16.75 8.75 -4.30
N ILE A 168 16.26 7.51 -4.21
CA ILE A 168 14.83 7.20 -4.08
C ILE A 168 14.64 6.16 -2.96
N PRO A 169 13.73 6.37 -2.00
CA PRO A 169 13.45 5.39 -0.95
C PRO A 169 12.94 4.06 -1.51
N HIS A 170 13.62 2.98 -1.16
CA HIS A 170 13.25 1.60 -1.52
C HIS A 170 13.19 0.73 -0.27
N VAL A 171 12.39 -0.33 -0.34
CA VAL A 171 12.48 -1.45 0.59
C VAL A 171 13.11 -2.64 -0.12
N ILE A 172 13.91 -3.38 0.63
CA ILE A 172 14.37 -4.72 0.25
C ILE A 172 13.61 -5.75 1.06
N GLN A 173 13.12 -6.78 0.38
CA GLN A 173 12.25 -7.79 0.98
C GLN A 173 12.71 -9.18 0.55
N GLU A 174 12.56 -10.16 1.42
CA GLU A 174 12.61 -11.56 1.04
C GLU A 174 11.56 -11.87 -0.04
N ARG A 175 12.00 -12.63 -1.03
CA ARG A 175 11.17 -13.03 -2.16
C ARG A 175 10.26 -14.18 -1.74
N LEU A 176 8.97 -14.01 -2.03
CA LEU A 176 7.97 -15.05 -1.87
C LEU A 176 7.61 -15.69 -3.21
N SER A 177 7.31 -16.98 -3.17
CA SER A 177 6.67 -17.68 -4.29
C SER A 177 5.19 -17.32 -4.31
N ILE A 178 4.75 -16.65 -5.37
CA ILE A 178 3.34 -16.29 -5.53
C ILE A 178 2.60 -17.52 -6.08
N PRO A 179 1.50 -17.98 -5.45
CA PRO A 179 0.72 -19.10 -5.95
C PRO A 179 0.17 -18.77 -7.34
N THR A 180 0.00 -19.81 -8.17
CA THR A 180 -0.62 -19.67 -9.49
C THR A 180 -1.70 -20.71 -9.69
N ALA A 181 -2.82 -20.30 -10.27
CA ALA A 181 -3.95 -21.17 -10.57
C ALA A 181 -4.45 -20.95 -12.01
N PRO A 182 -5.13 -21.95 -12.61
CA PRO A 182 -5.71 -21.82 -13.94
C PRO A 182 -6.98 -20.96 -13.90
N TYR A 183 -7.03 -19.95 -14.76
CA TYR A 183 -8.20 -19.11 -14.99
C TYR A 183 -8.62 -19.16 -16.46
N ALA A 184 -9.93 -19.11 -16.70
CA ALA A 184 -10.46 -18.90 -18.03
C ALA A 184 -10.37 -17.41 -18.40
N VAL A 185 -9.71 -17.11 -19.52
CA VAL A 185 -9.49 -15.76 -20.03
C VAL A 185 -10.06 -15.67 -21.44
N LEU A 186 -10.87 -14.65 -21.71
CA LEU A 186 -11.36 -14.37 -23.06
C LEU A 186 -10.35 -13.47 -23.77
N GLU A 187 -9.64 -14.01 -24.77
CA GLU A 187 -8.66 -13.27 -25.58
C GLU A 187 -9.05 -13.35 -27.05
N HIS A 188 -9.22 -12.19 -27.71
CA HIS A 188 -9.61 -12.12 -29.13
C HIS A 188 -10.86 -12.95 -29.46
N GLY A 189 -11.85 -12.94 -28.58
CA GLY A 189 -13.11 -13.68 -28.75
C GLY A 189 -13.02 -15.19 -28.52
N ARG A 190 -11.86 -15.72 -28.08
CA ARG A 190 -11.67 -17.14 -27.77
C ARG A 190 -11.38 -17.35 -26.29
N LEU A 191 -12.03 -18.34 -25.69
CA LEU A 191 -11.77 -18.75 -24.31
C LEU A 191 -10.46 -19.55 -24.25
N ARG A 192 -9.55 -19.16 -23.36
CA ARG A 192 -8.28 -19.86 -23.11
C ARG A 192 -8.06 -20.06 -21.62
N ILE A 193 -7.52 -21.20 -21.24
CA ILE A 193 -7.05 -21.42 -19.86
C ILE A 193 -5.61 -20.91 -19.73
N ARG A 194 -5.37 -20.02 -18.77
CA ARG A 194 -4.05 -19.47 -18.46
C ARG A 194 -3.75 -19.59 -16.98
N ARG A 195 -2.52 -19.93 -16.61
CA ARG A 195 -2.06 -19.84 -15.23
C ARG A 195 -1.80 -18.38 -14.88
N CYS A 196 -2.51 -17.87 -13.88
CA CYS A 196 -2.38 -16.50 -13.37
C CYS A 196 -1.85 -16.55 -11.94
N CYS A 197 -1.09 -15.53 -11.53
CA CYS A 197 -0.73 -15.31 -10.14
C CYS A 197 -1.98 -14.96 -9.32
N GLU A 198 -2.10 -15.51 -8.12
CA GLU A 198 -3.19 -15.23 -7.19
C GLU A 198 -2.70 -14.40 -6.00
N SER A 199 -3.47 -13.38 -5.66
CA SER A 199 -3.31 -12.58 -4.44
C SER A 199 -4.70 -12.34 -3.87
N VAL A 200 -4.84 -12.46 -2.55
CA VAL A 200 -6.10 -12.20 -1.84
C VAL A 200 -5.85 -11.04 -0.89
N ASP A 201 -6.63 -9.97 -1.05
CA ASP A 201 -6.53 -8.74 -0.26
C ASP A 201 -7.84 -8.55 0.53
N PRO A 202 -8.01 -9.25 1.67
CA PRO A 202 -9.25 -9.18 2.44
C PRO A 202 -9.38 -7.80 3.10
N PHE A 203 -10.58 -7.22 3.05
CA PHE A 203 -10.93 -6.01 3.80
C PHE A 203 -11.84 -6.38 4.97
N LEU A 204 -11.51 -5.88 6.15
CA LEU A 204 -12.31 -6.06 7.36
C LEU A 204 -12.96 -4.73 7.73
N PHE A 205 -14.29 -4.73 7.89
CA PHE A 205 -15.04 -3.60 8.46
C PHE A 205 -15.39 -3.91 9.91
N GLY A 206 -14.85 -3.12 10.84
CA GLY A 206 -14.97 -3.38 12.28
C GLY A 206 -13.99 -4.45 12.79
N THR A 207 -13.96 -4.68 14.10
CA THR A 207 -13.00 -5.58 14.77
C THR A 207 -13.42 -7.05 14.80
N LYS A 208 -14.53 -7.42 14.13
CA LYS A 208 -15.01 -8.80 14.05
C LYS A 208 -14.92 -9.28 12.60
N ALA A 209 -13.90 -10.08 12.30
CA ALA A 209 -13.88 -10.88 11.08
C ALA A 209 -15.06 -11.86 11.12
N ARG A 210 -15.92 -11.81 10.11
CA ARG A 210 -16.86 -12.91 9.82
C ARG A 210 -16.19 -13.74 8.74
N ASP A 211 -15.94 -15.00 9.03
CA ASP A 211 -15.40 -15.94 8.06
C ASP A 211 -16.31 -15.97 6.83
N ALA A 212 -15.76 -15.61 5.68
CA ALA A 212 -16.38 -15.90 4.40
C ALA A 212 -16.08 -17.36 4.05
N SER A 213 -16.79 -18.30 4.69
CA SER A 213 -16.81 -19.67 4.20
C SER A 213 -17.54 -19.70 2.84
N PRO A 214 -17.02 -20.38 1.82
CA PRO A 214 -17.77 -20.62 0.60
C PRO A 214 -19.06 -21.36 0.95
N ALA A 215 -20.20 -20.82 0.53
CA ALA A 215 -21.50 -21.42 0.77
C ALA A 215 -21.49 -22.86 0.24
N SER A 216 -21.76 -23.82 1.10
CA SER A 216 -22.04 -25.20 0.68
C SER A 216 -23.21 -25.20 -0.31
N PRO A 217 -23.15 -25.97 -1.40
CA PRO A 217 -24.27 -26.07 -2.33
C PRO A 217 -25.50 -26.65 -1.62
N PRO A 218 -26.72 -26.24 -2.02
CA PRO A 218 -27.94 -26.74 -1.41
C PRO A 218 -28.11 -28.24 -1.66
N PRO A 219 -28.68 -28.98 -0.70
CA PRO A 219 -28.93 -30.41 -0.87
C PRO A 219 -30.01 -30.65 -1.94
N HIS A 220 -29.82 -31.74 -2.70
CA HIS A 220 -30.77 -32.27 -3.69
C HIS A 220 -32.06 -32.78 -3.05
#